data_AF-A0A535MIL7-F1
#
_entry.id   AF-A0A535MIL7-F1
#
_cell.length_a   1.000
_cell.length_b   1.000
_cell.length_c   1.000
_cell.angle_alpha   90.00
_cell.angle_beta   90.00
_cell.angle_gamma   90.00
#
_symmetry.space_group_name_H-M   'P 1'
#
loop_
_entity.id
_entity.type
_entity.pdbx_description
1 polymer ?
#
loop_
_entity_poly.entity_id
_entity_poly.type
_entity_poly.pdbx_seq_one_letter_code
_entity_poly.pdbx_strand_id
1 'polypeptide(L)'
;MAQIISLLGDLLSLTQSIVSLVSGKASQATTDLILSAANYLVAAINNVLGDLEDSTTGLAAIRSQIDTNAALATAQYNDLVARLTTTQQAGSPVTLPTSPPSGYGGATAPSVWDVPIGAADETARYMLAQCGHLVENMLSTSKILGAKSDFFSLEGTIATEGYPFVESGPPTASPANILSTDNRGTWLDREWPSNGPLTWQYDPASDSYYYQDHNGSPDLIWRCLITSEWFTRLQAAAVTTATIRVPPIWPGLAAVTLGSPVALASHVTVTTPMDGVIIALTAVPPDKPRYVIGDMTSVAHIGQVAFASDNGDVEFPQNFAFPSGLYTPRSMVRAAGCKLRAVQGVAGTVTPWLITP
;
A
#
# COMPACT_ATOMS: atom_id res chain seq x y z
N MET A 1 33.83 -14.49 -25.75
CA MET A 1 33.11 -13.25 -26.17
C MET A 1 33.42 -12.85 -27.62
N ALA A 2 34.70 -12.77 -28.04
CA ALA A 2 35.07 -12.45 -29.43
C ALA A 2 34.52 -13.46 -30.48
N GLN A 3 34.49 -14.76 -30.16
CA GLN A 3 33.88 -15.78 -31.04
C GLN A 3 32.36 -15.64 -31.18
N ILE A 4 31.66 -15.21 -30.12
CA ILE A 4 30.20 -14.98 -30.15
C ILE A 4 29.87 -13.77 -31.04
N ILE A 5 30.70 -12.71 -30.98
CA ILE A 5 30.58 -11.54 -31.85
C ILE A 5 30.85 -11.91 -33.32
N SER A 6 31.83 -12.78 -33.59
CA SER A 6 32.09 -13.32 -34.93
C SER A 6 30.90 -14.10 -35.48
N LEU A 7 30.28 -14.97 -34.66
CA LEU A 7 29.12 -15.76 -35.04
C LEU A 7 27.89 -14.89 -35.41
N LEU A 8 27.69 -13.78 -34.69
CA LEU A 8 26.62 -12.83 -34.99
C LEU A 8 26.86 -12.08 -36.31
N GLY A 9 28.12 -11.77 -36.63
CA GLY A 9 28.51 -11.21 -37.93
C GLY A 9 28.23 -12.17 -39.09
N ASP A 10 28.58 -13.44 -38.92
CA ASP A 10 28.35 -14.49 -39.93
C ASP A 10 26.85 -14.78 -40.14
N LEU A 11 26.06 -14.74 -39.06
CA LEU A 11 24.59 -14.87 -39.11
C LEU A 11 23.95 -13.72 -39.90
N LEU A 12 24.44 -12.50 -39.72
CA LEU A 12 23.96 -11.33 -40.47
C LEU A 12 24.28 -11.45 -41.96
N SER A 13 25.47 -11.94 -42.31
CA SER A 13 25.91 -12.16 -43.70
C SER A 13 25.12 -13.30 -44.39
N LEU A 14 24.74 -14.34 -43.64
CA LEU A 14 23.85 -15.40 -44.13
C LEU A 14 22.43 -14.86 -44.37
N THR A 15 21.93 -14.02 -43.48
CA THR A 15 20.59 -13.41 -43.59
C THR A 15 20.49 -12.52 -44.83
N GLN A 16 21.51 -11.71 -45.13
CA GLN A 16 21.58 -10.89 -46.35
C GLN A 16 21.66 -11.75 -47.63
N SER A 17 22.32 -12.90 -47.55
CA SER A 17 22.43 -13.85 -48.68
C SER A 17 21.09 -14.56 -48.96
N ILE A 18 20.32 -14.89 -47.92
CA ILE A 18 18.97 -15.44 -48.02
C ILE A 18 17.98 -14.39 -48.59
N VAL A 19 18.08 -13.12 -48.19
CA VAL A 19 17.28 -12.02 -48.75
C VAL A 19 17.56 -11.82 -50.26
N SER A 20 18.82 -12.02 -50.68
CA SER A 20 19.21 -11.98 -52.10
C SER A 20 18.66 -13.17 -52.91
N LEU A 21 18.44 -14.32 -52.25
CA LEU A 21 17.82 -15.50 -52.84
C LEU A 21 16.30 -15.33 -53.04
N VAL A 22 15.61 -14.82 -52.01
CA VAL A 22 14.15 -14.63 -52.00
C VAL A 22 13.70 -13.51 -52.97
N SER A 23 14.59 -12.57 -53.31
CA SER A 23 14.34 -11.53 -54.31
C SER A 23 14.51 -11.99 -55.78
N GLY A 24 14.73 -13.29 -56.01
CA GLY A 24 14.61 -13.91 -57.35
C GLY A 24 15.80 -13.71 -58.30
N LYS A 25 17.00 -13.39 -57.78
CA LYS A 25 18.22 -13.13 -58.58
C LYS A 25 19.35 -14.15 -58.39
N ALA A 26 19.09 -15.33 -57.83
CA ALA A 26 20.16 -16.27 -57.49
C ALA A 26 20.60 -17.15 -58.66
N SER A 27 21.90 -17.16 -58.92
CA SER A 27 22.55 -18.14 -59.81
C SER A 27 22.94 -19.39 -59.01
N GLN A 28 23.26 -20.51 -59.68
CA GLN A 28 23.75 -21.73 -59.02
C GLN A 28 24.94 -21.45 -58.08
N ALA A 29 25.82 -20.52 -58.45
CA ALA A 29 26.94 -20.08 -57.63
C ALA A 29 26.50 -19.40 -56.30
N THR A 30 25.34 -18.74 -56.28
CA THR A 30 24.76 -18.15 -55.07
C THR A 30 24.21 -19.22 -54.13
N THR A 31 23.60 -20.27 -54.69
CA THR A 31 23.11 -21.42 -53.92
C THR A 31 24.26 -22.19 -53.26
N ASP A 32 25.35 -22.42 -53.99
CA ASP A 32 26.53 -23.14 -53.46
C ASP A 32 27.23 -22.34 -52.34
N LEU A 33 27.27 -21.01 -52.46
CA LEU A 33 27.83 -20.12 -51.43
C LEU A 33 26.99 -20.15 -50.15
N ILE A 34 25.66 -20.17 -50.27
CA ILE A 34 24.74 -20.30 -49.13
C ILE A 34 24.91 -21.65 -48.44
N LEU A 35 25.03 -22.73 -49.22
CA LEU A 35 25.23 -24.08 -48.66
C LEU A 35 26.57 -24.19 -47.91
N SER A 36 27.64 -23.60 -48.46
CA SER A 36 28.94 -23.55 -47.80
C SER A 36 28.92 -22.72 -46.52
N ALA A 37 28.24 -21.56 -46.52
CA ALA A 37 28.09 -20.71 -45.35
C ALA A 37 27.25 -21.39 -44.25
N ALA A 38 26.17 -22.08 -44.62
CA ALA A 38 25.35 -22.84 -43.68
C ALA A 38 26.13 -23.99 -43.03
N ASN A 39 26.90 -24.75 -43.81
CA ASN A 39 27.74 -25.84 -43.29
C ASN A 39 28.85 -25.34 -42.35
N TYR A 40 29.46 -24.19 -42.67
CA TYR A 40 30.43 -23.54 -41.79
C TYR A 40 29.78 -23.09 -40.47
N LEU A 41 28.58 -22.50 -40.52
CA LEU A 41 27.85 -22.05 -39.34
C LEU A 41 27.47 -23.23 -38.41
N VAL A 42 27.04 -24.36 -38.98
CA VAL A 42 26.74 -25.58 -38.22
C VAL A 42 28.00 -26.12 -37.54
N ALA A 43 29.15 -26.13 -38.22
CA ALA A 43 30.41 -26.55 -37.63
C ALA A 43 30.87 -25.61 -36.49
N ALA A 44 30.71 -24.30 -36.65
CA ALA A 44 31.03 -23.31 -35.63
C ALA A 44 30.13 -23.42 -34.38
N ILE A 45 28.82 -23.66 -34.57
CA ILE A 45 27.88 -23.90 -33.47
C ILE A 45 28.25 -25.17 -32.70
N ASN A 46 28.56 -26.26 -33.41
CA ASN A 46 28.94 -27.51 -32.78
C ASN A 46 30.27 -27.41 -32.00
N ASN A 47 31.22 -26.59 -32.47
CA ASN A 47 32.45 -26.32 -31.71
C ASN A 47 32.17 -25.50 -30.44
N VAL A 48 31.29 -24.49 -30.48
CA VAL A 48 30.90 -23.72 -29.28
C VAL A 48 30.13 -24.59 -28.29
N LEU A 49 29.28 -25.50 -28.76
CA LEU A 49 28.61 -26.48 -27.91
C LEU A 49 29.60 -27.47 -27.30
N GLY A 50 30.59 -27.93 -28.06
CA GLY A 50 31.69 -28.76 -27.56
C GLY A 50 32.52 -28.06 -26.48
N ASP A 51 32.81 -26.77 -26.65
CA ASP A 51 33.53 -25.94 -25.67
C ASP A 51 32.70 -25.71 -24.39
N LEU A 52 31.36 -25.70 -24.49
CA LEU A 52 30.45 -25.64 -23.34
C LEU A 52 30.31 -26.98 -22.60
N GLU A 53 30.60 -28.09 -23.28
CA GLU A 53 30.62 -29.45 -22.72
C GLU A 53 32.01 -29.86 -22.20
N ASP A 54 33.06 -29.08 -22.48
CA ASP A 54 34.43 -29.35 -22.02
C ASP A 54 34.62 -29.05 -20.52
N SER A 55 34.77 -30.14 -19.75
CA SER A 55 35.02 -30.17 -18.31
C SER A 55 36.26 -29.43 -17.82
N THR A 56 37.18 -29.03 -18.71
CA THR A 56 38.45 -28.36 -18.36
C THR A 56 38.37 -26.83 -18.41
N THR A 57 37.36 -26.28 -19.08
CA THR A 57 37.08 -24.84 -19.01
C THR A 57 36.11 -24.60 -17.85
N GLY A 58 36.28 -23.52 -17.07
CA GLY A 58 35.43 -23.22 -15.89
C GLY A 58 33.92 -23.10 -16.19
N LEU A 59 33.51 -23.24 -17.45
CA LEU A 59 32.13 -23.25 -17.92
C LEU A 59 31.38 -24.54 -17.58
N ALA A 60 32.06 -25.69 -17.47
CA ALA A 60 31.42 -26.93 -17.00
C ALA A 60 31.03 -26.86 -15.50
N ALA A 61 31.84 -26.16 -14.70
CA ALA A 61 31.51 -25.85 -13.31
C ALA A 61 30.29 -24.92 -13.24
N ILE A 62 30.21 -23.93 -14.14
CA ILE A 62 29.03 -23.05 -14.25
C ILE A 62 27.78 -23.84 -14.68
N ARG A 63 27.90 -24.76 -15.65
CA ARG A 63 26.79 -25.63 -16.06
C ARG A 63 26.32 -26.55 -14.93
N SER A 64 27.26 -27.19 -14.23
CA SER A 64 26.96 -28.02 -13.06
C SER A 64 26.29 -27.22 -11.94
N GLN A 65 26.71 -25.98 -11.72
CA GLN A 65 26.08 -25.07 -10.76
C GLN A 65 24.66 -24.68 -11.20
N ILE A 66 24.45 -24.42 -12.50
CA ILE A 66 23.11 -24.14 -13.07
C ILE A 66 22.18 -25.35 -12.89
N ASP A 67 22.64 -26.55 -13.20
CA ASP A 67 21.84 -27.78 -13.07
C ASP A 67 21.51 -28.07 -11.59
N THR A 68 22.48 -27.82 -10.69
CA THR A 68 22.27 -27.93 -9.24
C THR A 68 21.23 -26.92 -8.74
N ASN A 69 21.31 -25.67 -9.19
CA ASN A 69 20.37 -24.62 -8.82
C ASN A 69 18.96 -24.90 -9.38
N ALA A 70 18.86 -25.44 -10.60
CA ALA A 70 17.58 -25.84 -11.20
C ALA A 70 16.91 -27.01 -10.44
N ALA A 71 17.71 -27.99 -9.98
CA ALA A 71 17.21 -29.09 -9.16
C ALA A 71 16.71 -28.60 -7.79
N LEU A 72 17.43 -27.68 -7.14
CA LEU A 72 17.02 -27.06 -5.87
C LEU A 72 15.72 -26.26 -6.02
N ALA A 73 15.61 -25.44 -7.06
CA ALA A 73 14.40 -24.66 -7.33
C ALA A 73 13.17 -25.56 -7.57
N THR A 74 13.36 -26.67 -8.30
CA THR A 74 12.30 -27.66 -8.55
C THR A 74 11.86 -28.36 -7.25
N ALA A 75 12.81 -28.73 -6.39
CA ALA A 75 12.52 -29.35 -5.10
C ALA A 75 11.73 -28.40 -4.17
N GLN A 76 12.12 -27.12 -4.13
CA GLN A 76 11.43 -26.10 -3.33
C GLN A 76 10.02 -25.80 -3.86
N TYR A 77 9.84 -25.74 -5.18
CA TYR A 77 8.53 -25.59 -5.80
C TYR A 77 7.59 -26.76 -5.42
N ASN A 78 8.09 -28.00 -5.49
CA ASN A 78 7.30 -29.18 -5.13
C ASN A 78 6.95 -29.22 -3.63
N ASP A 79 7.86 -28.82 -2.74
CA ASP A 79 7.57 -28.67 -1.30
C ASP A 79 6.49 -27.62 -1.04
N LEU A 80 6.56 -26.48 -1.72
CA LEU A 80 5.55 -25.42 -1.61
C LEU A 80 4.16 -25.88 -2.10
N VAL A 81 4.10 -26.57 -3.26
CA VAL A 81 2.85 -27.13 -3.79
C VAL A 81 2.28 -28.18 -2.83
N ALA A 82 3.12 -29.05 -2.25
CA ALA A 82 2.70 -30.04 -1.26
C ALA A 82 2.11 -29.37 0.00
N ARG A 83 2.76 -28.31 0.51
CA ARG A 83 2.23 -27.54 1.66
C ARG A 83 0.91 -26.85 1.33
N LEU A 84 0.80 -26.21 0.17
CA LEU A 84 -0.42 -25.53 -0.27
C LEU A 84 -1.59 -26.48 -0.51
N THR A 85 -1.34 -27.72 -0.94
CA THR A 85 -2.37 -28.75 -1.10
C THR A 85 -2.79 -29.40 0.21
N THR A 86 -1.97 -29.32 1.28
CA THR A 86 -2.39 -29.65 2.65
C THR A 86 -3.14 -28.54 3.37
N THR A 87 -3.07 -27.30 2.86
CA THR A 87 -3.88 -26.19 3.37
C THR A 87 -5.33 -26.42 2.98
N GLN A 88 -6.24 -26.40 3.96
CA GLN A 88 -7.66 -26.64 3.77
C GLN A 88 -8.21 -25.79 2.61
N GLN A 89 -8.68 -26.42 1.54
CA GLN A 89 -9.23 -25.70 0.39
C GLN A 89 -10.43 -24.84 0.81
N ALA A 90 -10.46 -23.60 0.32
CA ALA A 90 -11.58 -22.68 0.54
C ALA A 90 -12.90 -23.35 0.14
N GLY A 91 -13.82 -23.48 1.10
CA GLY A 91 -15.14 -24.10 0.89
C GLY A 91 -15.26 -25.58 1.25
N SER A 92 -14.17 -26.28 1.59
CA SER A 92 -14.26 -27.64 2.13
C SER A 92 -14.66 -27.63 3.62
N PRO A 93 -15.70 -28.39 4.04
CA PRO A 93 -16.14 -28.41 5.45
C PRO A 93 -14.99 -28.78 6.40
N VAL A 94 -14.72 -27.94 7.39
CA VAL A 94 -13.81 -28.29 8.50
C VAL A 94 -14.46 -29.43 9.26
N THR A 95 -13.88 -30.63 9.22
CA THR A 95 -14.32 -31.71 10.11
C THR A 95 -13.69 -31.47 11.47
N LEU A 96 -14.41 -30.77 12.35
CA LEU A 96 -13.97 -30.63 13.73
C LEU A 96 -13.97 -32.03 14.37
N PRO A 97 -12.94 -32.37 15.20
CA PRO A 97 -12.96 -33.63 15.92
C PRO A 97 -14.23 -33.70 16.78
N THR A 98 -14.91 -34.84 16.76
CA THR A 98 -16.19 -35.06 17.49
C THR A 98 -16.01 -35.04 19.01
N SER A 99 -14.77 -34.97 19.48
CA SER A 99 -14.41 -34.74 20.87
C SER A 99 -13.28 -33.71 20.90
N PRO A 100 -13.43 -32.59 21.64
CA PRO A 100 -12.35 -31.63 21.79
C PRO A 100 -11.08 -32.30 22.35
N PRO A 101 -9.87 -31.92 21.90
CA PRO A 101 -8.64 -32.43 22.49
C PRO A 101 -8.62 -32.18 24.01
N SER A 102 -8.02 -33.09 24.77
CA SER A 102 -7.80 -32.92 26.21
C SER A 102 -7.19 -31.54 26.52
N GLY A 103 -7.95 -30.69 27.21
CA GLY A 103 -7.57 -29.29 27.51
C GLY A 103 -8.43 -28.22 26.82
N TYR A 104 -9.23 -28.57 25.81
CA TYR A 104 -10.21 -27.66 25.21
C TYR A 104 -11.53 -27.65 26.00
N GLY A 105 -11.92 -26.48 26.51
CA GLY A 105 -13.15 -26.28 27.29
C GLY A 105 -13.05 -25.34 28.49
N GLY A 106 -11.89 -24.74 28.75
CA GLY A 106 -11.67 -23.86 29.91
C GLY A 106 -11.18 -22.44 29.60
N ALA A 107 -10.94 -22.08 28.33
CA ALA A 107 -10.41 -20.78 27.95
C ALA A 107 -11.42 -20.00 27.10
N THR A 108 -11.55 -18.70 27.36
CA THR A 108 -12.50 -17.81 26.67
C THR A 108 -12.10 -17.63 25.20
N ALA A 109 -13.07 -17.44 24.31
CA ALA A 109 -12.83 -17.28 22.86
C ALA A 109 -11.66 -16.34 22.47
N PRO A 110 -11.39 -15.21 23.18
CA PRO A 110 -10.23 -14.37 22.89
C PRO A 110 -8.89 -15.13 22.95
N SER A 111 -8.70 -16.09 23.85
CA SER A 111 -7.39 -16.77 24.01
C SER A 111 -7.00 -17.71 22.86
N VAL A 112 -7.94 -18.01 21.95
CA VAL A 112 -7.71 -18.90 20.80
C VAL A 112 -7.62 -18.10 19.49
N TRP A 113 -8.35 -16.99 19.40
CA TRP A 113 -8.37 -16.12 18.23
C TRP A 113 -7.39 -14.94 18.32
N ASP A 114 -6.95 -14.57 19.53
CA ASP A 114 -5.91 -13.57 19.77
C ASP A 114 -4.53 -14.20 19.99
N VAL A 115 -4.27 -15.42 19.47
CA VAL A 115 -2.88 -15.85 19.34
C VAL A 115 -2.23 -14.84 18.40
N PRO A 116 -1.33 -13.96 18.89
CA PRO A 116 -0.68 -13.03 18.02
C PRO A 116 0.07 -13.89 17.02
N ILE A 117 -0.15 -13.69 15.73
CA ILE A 117 0.85 -14.05 14.73
C ILE A 117 2.05 -13.22 15.16
N GLY A 118 2.92 -13.84 15.98
CA GLY A 118 3.86 -13.15 16.85
C GLY A 118 4.53 -12.07 16.05
N ALA A 119 4.40 -10.81 16.53
CA ALA A 119 4.70 -9.59 15.79
C ALA A 119 5.75 -9.89 14.73
N ALA A 120 5.29 -10.16 13.50
CA ALA A 120 6.19 -10.60 12.46
C ALA A 120 7.22 -9.50 12.38
N ASP A 121 8.44 -9.81 12.84
CA ASP A 121 9.56 -8.89 12.89
C ASP A 121 9.52 -8.11 11.57
N GLU A 122 9.61 -6.80 11.65
CA GLU A 122 9.58 -5.95 10.47
C GLU A 122 10.59 -6.47 9.42
N THR A 123 11.67 -7.08 9.92
CA THR A 123 12.64 -7.91 9.19
C THR A 123 12.02 -9.10 8.44
N ALA A 124 11.15 -9.90 9.05
CA ALA A 124 10.49 -11.03 8.40
C ALA A 124 9.51 -10.60 7.29
N ARG A 125 8.80 -9.48 7.50
CA ARG A 125 7.95 -8.88 6.45
C ARG A 125 8.81 -8.34 5.30
N TYR A 126 9.92 -7.71 5.64
CA TYR A 126 10.91 -7.22 4.70
C TYR A 126 11.55 -8.37 3.90
N MET A 127 11.91 -9.48 4.54
CA MET A 127 12.45 -10.67 3.87
C MET A 127 11.44 -11.33 2.92
N LEU A 128 10.17 -11.42 3.31
CA LEU A 128 9.10 -11.92 2.42
C LEU A 128 8.87 -11.01 1.22
N ALA A 129 8.91 -9.69 1.42
CA ALA A 129 8.86 -8.72 0.33
C ALA A 129 10.10 -8.85 -0.59
N GLN A 130 11.30 -9.04 -0.01
CA GLN A 130 12.53 -9.29 -0.77
C GLN A 130 12.47 -10.60 -1.58
N CYS A 131 11.90 -11.68 -1.03
CA CYS A 131 11.73 -12.94 -1.77
C CYS A 131 10.75 -12.79 -2.94
N GLY A 132 9.61 -12.12 -2.75
CA GLY A 132 8.69 -11.81 -3.85
C GLY A 132 9.36 -10.95 -4.92
N HIS A 133 10.20 -10.02 -4.49
CA HIS A 133 10.94 -9.10 -5.36
C HIS A 133 12.07 -9.77 -6.16
N LEU A 134 12.80 -10.74 -5.58
CA LEU A 134 13.79 -11.56 -6.27
C LEU A 134 13.17 -12.33 -7.45
N VAL A 135 11.96 -12.86 -7.26
CA VAL A 135 11.21 -13.55 -8.32
C VAL A 135 10.79 -12.59 -9.43
N GLU A 136 10.44 -11.35 -9.10
CA GLU A 136 10.05 -10.32 -10.08
C GLU A 136 11.25 -9.78 -10.89
N ASN A 137 12.43 -9.66 -10.27
CA ASN A 137 13.68 -9.30 -10.94
C ASN A 137 14.19 -10.40 -11.89
N MET A 138 13.95 -11.68 -11.56
CA MET A 138 14.21 -12.77 -12.51
C MET A 138 13.33 -12.68 -13.78
N LEU A 139 12.21 -11.96 -13.70
CA LEU A 139 11.21 -11.86 -14.76
C LEU A 139 11.21 -10.51 -15.50
N SER A 140 11.86 -9.47 -14.97
CA SER A 140 11.84 -8.12 -15.56
C SER A 140 13.24 -7.48 -15.62
N THR A 141 13.66 -7.03 -16.81
CA THR A 141 14.98 -6.43 -17.07
C THR A 141 15.04 -4.92 -16.77
N SER A 142 14.21 -4.39 -15.87
CA SER A 142 14.03 -2.94 -15.68
C SER A 142 13.98 -2.52 -14.22
N LYS A 143 14.46 -1.30 -13.95
CA LYS A 143 14.70 -0.65 -12.64
C LYS A 143 13.62 -0.88 -11.56
N ILE A 144 14.11 -1.04 -10.34
CA ILE A 144 13.44 -1.51 -9.12
C ILE A 144 12.50 -0.48 -8.44
N LEU A 145 11.36 -0.97 -7.90
CA LEU A 145 10.55 -0.38 -6.83
C LEU A 145 10.36 -1.45 -5.72
N GLY A 146 11.42 -1.81 -4.99
CA GLY A 146 11.49 -3.09 -4.24
C GLY A 146 11.11 -3.04 -2.75
N ALA A 147 11.20 -1.88 -2.11
CA ALA A 147 10.73 -1.69 -0.73
C ALA A 147 10.23 -0.26 -0.54
N LYS A 148 9.03 -0.12 0.01
CA LYS A 148 8.42 1.17 0.34
C LYS A 148 8.13 1.22 1.83
N SER A 149 8.56 2.30 2.48
CA SER A 149 7.89 2.79 3.68
C SER A 149 6.91 3.89 3.28
N ASP A 150 6.16 4.44 4.23
CA ASP A 150 5.17 5.49 3.97
C ASP A 150 5.75 6.70 3.21
N PHE A 151 7.05 6.97 3.38
CA PHE A 151 7.72 8.15 2.81
C PHE A 151 9.01 7.86 2.03
N PHE A 152 9.46 6.60 1.97
CA PHE A 152 10.72 6.24 1.34
C PHE A 152 10.58 5.06 0.38
N SER A 153 11.36 5.09 -0.70
CA SER A 153 11.43 4.04 -1.71
C SER A 153 12.87 3.61 -1.90
N LEU A 154 13.13 2.31 -1.90
CA LEU A 154 14.44 1.77 -2.28
C LEU A 154 14.52 1.67 -3.81
N GLU A 155 15.54 2.30 -4.38
CA GLU A 155 15.84 2.29 -5.82
C GLU A 155 17.28 1.76 -6.04
N GLY A 156 17.57 1.13 -7.17
CA GLY A 156 18.94 0.68 -7.51
C GLY A 156 19.00 -0.64 -8.28
N THR A 157 20.19 -1.23 -8.33
CA THR A 157 20.53 -2.53 -8.94
C THR A 157 21.50 -3.29 -8.05
N ILE A 158 21.20 -4.55 -7.72
CA ILE A 158 22.09 -5.43 -6.95
C ILE A 158 23.21 -5.92 -7.90
N ALA A 159 24.21 -5.08 -8.15
CA ALA A 159 25.26 -5.38 -9.13
C ALA A 159 26.55 -5.93 -8.51
N THR A 160 26.76 -5.86 -7.18
CA THR A 160 28.07 -6.23 -6.62
C THR A 160 27.98 -6.79 -5.20
N GLU A 161 28.49 -8.02 -5.02
CA GLU A 161 28.80 -8.58 -3.69
C GLU A 161 29.87 -7.71 -3.01
N GLY A 162 29.63 -7.28 -1.77
CA GLY A 162 30.64 -6.60 -0.95
C GLY A 162 30.32 -5.17 -0.51
N TYR A 163 29.19 -4.59 -0.90
CA TYR A 163 28.76 -3.32 -0.31
C TYR A 163 28.12 -3.54 1.07
N PRO A 164 28.54 -2.79 2.10
CA PRO A 164 28.10 -2.99 3.49
C PRO A 164 26.65 -2.56 3.79
N PHE A 165 25.75 -2.49 2.80
CA PHE A 165 24.45 -1.83 2.98
C PHE A 165 23.24 -2.62 2.47
N VAL A 166 22.59 -3.34 3.38
CA VAL A 166 21.11 -3.40 3.61
C VAL A 166 20.78 -3.80 5.08
N GLU A 167 21.66 -3.58 6.08
CA GLU A 167 21.36 -4.04 7.45
C GLU A 167 20.60 -3.02 8.32
N SER A 168 20.57 -1.73 7.95
CA SER A 168 20.00 -0.67 8.82
C SER A 168 18.50 -0.40 8.63
N GLY A 169 17.81 -1.13 7.75
CA GLY A 169 16.39 -0.89 7.45
C GLY A 169 16.11 0.43 6.68
N PRO A 170 14.83 0.71 6.38
CA PRO A 170 14.42 1.97 5.74
C PRO A 170 14.64 3.18 6.66
N PRO A 171 14.94 4.37 6.12
CA PRO A 171 14.93 5.60 6.91
C PRO A 171 13.58 5.80 7.62
N THR A 172 13.63 6.14 8.90
CA THR A 172 12.43 6.40 9.72
C THR A 172 12.27 7.90 10.00
N ALA A 173 11.90 8.68 8.98
CA ALA A 173 11.57 10.09 9.17
C ALA A 173 10.05 10.28 9.27
N SER A 174 9.58 10.95 10.32
CA SER A 174 8.16 11.24 10.52
C SER A 174 7.82 12.68 10.13
N PRO A 175 6.82 12.91 9.25
CA PRO A 175 6.33 14.26 8.95
C PRO A 175 5.80 15.01 10.18
N ALA A 176 5.37 14.30 11.22
CA ALA A 176 4.90 14.92 12.47
C ALA A 176 6.00 15.67 13.21
N ASN A 177 7.27 15.38 12.91
CA ASN A 177 8.42 16.02 13.56
C ASN A 177 8.97 17.23 12.78
N ILE A 178 8.40 17.60 11.63
CA ILE A 178 8.89 18.74 10.82
C ILE A 178 8.82 20.04 11.63
N LEU A 179 9.94 20.76 11.72
CA LEU A 179 10.01 22.05 12.41
C LEU A 179 9.72 23.21 11.44
N SER A 180 9.28 24.34 11.99
CA SER A 180 9.05 25.58 11.23
C SER A 180 10.31 26.13 10.55
N THR A 181 11.48 25.76 11.07
CA THR A 181 12.79 26.16 10.56
C THR A 181 13.41 25.14 9.60
N ASP A 182 12.81 23.97 9.46
CA ASP A 182 13.38 22.92 8.61
C ASP A 182 13.29 23.30 7.12
N ASN A 183 14.25 22.88 6.32
CA ASN A 183 13.98 22.55 4.93
C ASN A 183 13.98 21.02 4.80
N ARG A 184 13.54 20.49 3.65
CA ARG A 184 13.43 19.03 3.47
C ARG A 184 14.74 18.30 3.76
N GLY A 185 15.89 18.88 3.37
CA GLY A 185 17.20 18.30 3.66
C GLY A 185 17.54 18.32 5.14
N THR A 186 17.36 19.44 5.83
CA THR A 186 17.68 19.54 7.27
C THR A 186 16.75 18.70 8.13
N TRP A 187 15.49 18.52 7.73
CA TRP A 187 14.56 17.59 8.37
C TRP A 187 15.04 16.14 8.20
N LEU A 188 15.38 15.73 6.97
CA LEU A 188 15.88 14.39 6.68
C LEU A 188 17.18 14.08 7.42
N ASP A 189 18.14 15.00 7.43
CA ASP A 189 19.40 14.86 8.18
C ASP A 189 19.18 14.83 9.70
N ARG A 190 18.16 15.52 10.22
CA ARG A 190 17.86 15.51 11.66
C ARG A 190 17.19 14.22 12.11
N GLU A 191 16.21 13.73 11.36
CA GLU A 191 15.47 12.51 11.69
C GLU A 191 16.28 11.24 11.38
N TRP A 192 17.10 11.30 10.33
CA TRP A 192 17.96 10.20 9.91
C TRP A 192 19.35 10.71 9.54
N PRO A 193 20.22 10.92 10.55
CA PRO A 193 21.54 11.49 10.35
C PRO A 193 22.41 10.67 9.40
N SER A 194 23.32 11.38 8.73
CA SER A 194 24.37 10.75 7.93
C SER A 194 25.19 9.77 8.80
N ASN A 195 25.36 8.54 8.32
CA ASN A 195 26.09 7.49 9.03
C ASN A 195 27.25 6.97 8.18
N GLY A 196 28.47 7.40 8.53
CA GLY A 196 29.67 7.06 7.77
C GLY A 196 29.61 7.61 6.34
N PRO A 197 29.69 6.76 5.30
CA PRO A 197 29.68 7.21 3.90
C PRO A 197 28.30 7.65 3.40
N LEU A 198 27.21 7.28 4.08
CA LEU A 198 25.86 7.59 3.63
C LEU A 198 25.39 8.98 4.06
N THR A 199 24.90 9.74 3.10
CA THR A 199 24.43 11.12 3.28
C THR A 199 23.18 11.37 2.44
N TRP A 200 22.34 12.32 2.87
CA TRP A 200 21.24 12.81 2.04
C TRP A 200 21.78 13.72 0.93
N GLN A 201 21.46 13.39 -0.32
CA GLN A 201 21.85 14.17 -1.49
C GLN A 201 20.60 14.63 -2.23
N TYR A 202 20.56 15.93 -2.55
CA TYR A 202 19.48 16.51 -3.33
C TYR A 202 19.76 16.36 -4.82
N ASP A 203 18.81 15.75 -5.54
CA ASP A 203 18.81 15.73 -6.99
C ASP A 203 17.84 16.80 -7.53
N PRO A 204 18.37 17.86 -8.16
CA PRO A 204 17.54 18.91 -8.73
C PRO A 204 16.71 18.46 -9.94
N ALA A 205 17.11 17.39 -10.64
CA ALA A 205 16.38 16.93 -11.84
C ALA A 205 15.06 16.23 -11.48
N SER A 206 15.02 15.54 -10.34
CA SER A 206 13.85 14.80 -9.87
C SER A 206 13.15 15.43 -8.66
N ASP A 207 13.61 16.61 -8.20
CA ASP A 207 13.17 17.26 -6.96
C ASP A 207 13.08 16.27 -5.78
N SER A 208 14.08 15.41 -5.65
CA SER A 208 14.08 14.30 -4.69
C SER A 208 15.36 14.29 -3.86
N TYR A 209 15.28 13.75 -2.65
CA TYR A 209 16.44 13.47 -1.82
C TYR A 209 16.73 11.99 -1.85
N TYR A 210 18.00 11.63 -2.00
CA TYR A 210 18.50 10.26 -2.02
C TYR A 210 19.47 10.07 -0.85
N TYR A 211 19.25 9.04 -0.04
CA TYR A 211 20.21 8.60 0.97
C TYR A 211 21.14 7.59 0.31
N GLN A 212 22.38 8.00 0.06
CA GLN A 212 23.36 7.25 -0.72
C GLN A 212 24.79 7.55 -0.29
N ASP A 213 25.74 6.73 -0.72
CA ASP A 213 27.16 6.97 -0.50
C ASP A 213 27.57 8.31 -1.12
N HIS A 214 28.37 9.10 -0.39
CA HIS A 214 28.98 10.33 -0.87
C HIS A 214 29.68 10.20 -2.24
N ASN A 215 30.18 9.01 -2.57
CA ASN A 215 30.84 8.73 -3.84
C ASN A 215 29.87 8.51 -5.02
N GLY A 216 28.55 8.60 -4.80
CA GLY A 216 27.54 8.52 -5.85
C GLY A 216 27.41 7.13 -6.50
N SER A 217 27.83 6.07 -5.80
CA SER A 217 27.68 4.70 -6.31
C SER A 217 26.20 4.28 -6.25
N PRO A 218 25.56 3.96 -7.39
CA PRO A 218 24.09 3.91 -7.53
C PRO A 218 23.47 2.54 -7.24
N ASP A 219 24.21 1.62 -6.59
CA ASP A 219 23.77 0.23 -6.51
C ASP A 219 22.49 0.07 -5.68
N LEU A 220 22.33 0.76 -4.55
CA LEU A 220 21.05 0.84 -3.82
C LEU A 220 20.95 2.18 -3.07
N ILE A 221 19.85 2.92 -3.26
CA ILE A 221 19.63 4.26 -2.71
C ILE A 221 18.22 4.39 -2.15
N TRP A 222 18.04 5.06 -1.01
CA TRP A 222 16.71 5.39 -0.51
C TRP A 222 16.27 6.75 -1.01
N ARG A 223 15.20 6.79 -1.80
CA ARG A 223 14.57 8.01 -2.25
C ARG A 223 13.49 8.46 -1.28
N CYS A 224 13.50 9.74 -0.90
CA CYS A 224 12.39 10.39 -0.22
C CYS A 224 11.26 10.69 -1.21
N LEU A 225 10.06 10.19 -0.92
CA LEU A 225 8.85 10.37 -1.74
C LEU A 225 8.12 11.69 -1.44
N ILE A 226 8.51 12.40 -0.38
CA ILE A 226 7.94 13.72 -0.05
C ILE A 226 8.56 14.77 -0.98
N THR A 227 7.75 15.30 -1.90
CA THR A 227 8.14 16.38 -2.83
C THR A 227 8.33 17.71 -2.10
N SER A 228 8.99 18.70 -2.73
CA SER A 228 9.15 20.02 -2.12
C SER A 228 7.82 20.71 -1.83
N GLU A 229 6.84 20.55 -2.72
CA GLU A 229 5.48 21.08 -2.54
C GLU A 229 4.79 20.42 -1.34
N TRP A 230 4.85 19.09 -1.24
CA TRP A 230 4.22 18.37 -0.14
C TRP A 230 4.90 18.69 1.19
N PHE A 231 6.23 18.78 1.21
CA PHE A 231 6.99 19.21 2.38
C PHE A 231 6.54 20.59 2.86
N THR A 232 6.38 21.55 1.95
CA THR A 232 5.90 22.90 2.30
C THR A 232 4.52 22.87 2.95
N ARG A 233 3.60 22.02 2.45
CA ARG A 233 2.27 21.83 3.05
C ARG A 233 2.35 21.20 4.45
N LEU A 234 3.18 20.18 4.62
CA LEU A 234 3.39 19.50 5.90
C LEU A 234 4.04 20.43 6.92
N GLN A 235 5.02 21.23 6.50
CA GLN A 235 5.66 22.25 7.33
C GLN A 235 4.65 23.30 7.76
N ALA A 236 3.85 23.85 6.83
CA ALA A 236 2.80 24.81 7.18
C ALA A 236 1.79 24.23 8.18
N ALA A 237 1.43 22.95 8.02
CA ALA A 237 0.56 22.24 8.96
C ALA A 237 1.21 22.00 10.34
N ALA A 238 2.53 21.82 10.40
CA ALA A 238 3.29 21.65 11.64
C ALA A 238 3.48 22.98 12.42
N VAL A 239 3.60 24.12 11.71
CA VAL A 239 3.73 25.45 12.33
C VAL A 239 2.40 25.92 12.93
N THR A 240 1.28 25.54 12.31
CA THR A 240 0.00 25.67 12.99
C THR A 240 -0.03 24.63 14.09
N THR A 241 0.05 25.02 15.36
CA THR A 241 -0.64 24.27 16.42
C THR A 241 -2.07 24.14 15.93
N ALA A 242 -2.37 23.04 15.24
CA ALA A 242 -3.72 22.66 14.96
C ALA A 242 -4.31 22.50 16.35
N THR A 243 -5.00 23.53 16.86
CA THR A 243 -6.07 23.35 17.81
C THR A 243 -6.83 22.18 17.23
N ILE A 244 -6.65 20.99 17.82
CA ILE A 244 -7.31 19.80 17.35
C ILE A 244 -8.78 20.19 17.42
N ARG A 245 -9.38 20.38 16.24
CA ARG A 245 -10.76 20.82 16.11
C ARG A 245 -11.61 19.59 16.41
N VAL A 246 -11.64 19.23 17.68
CA VAL A 246 -12.39 18.08 18.17
C VAL A 246 -13.86 18.44 18.07
N PRO A 247 -14.67 17.62 17.39
CA PRO A 247 -16.10 17.80 17.40
C PRO A 247 -16.63 17.83 18.84
N PRO A 248 -17.72 18.58 19.11
CA PRO A 248 -18.17 18.81 20.47
C PRO A 248 -18.64 17.51 21.12
N ILE A 249 -18.25 17.33 22.38
CA ILE A 249 -18.74 16.26 23.24
C ILE A 249 -19.87 16.85 24.08
N TRP A 250 -20.99 16.13 24.18
CA TRP A 250 -22.10 16.55 25.03
C TRP A 250 -21.68 16.66 26.49
N PRO A 251 -21.70 17.85 27.11
CA PRO A 251 -21.22 18.04 28.48
C PRO A 251 -22.32 17.82 29.54
N GLY A 252 -23.55 17.50 29.12
CA GLY A 252 -24.72 17.43 29.99
C GLY A 252 -25.55 18.71 30.00
N LEU A 253 -26.81 18.60 30.41
CA LEU A 253 -27.80 19.69 30.37
C LEU A 253 -27.38 20.95 31.16
N ALA A 254 -26.61 20.78 32.24
CA ALA A 254 -26.19 21.89 33.09
C ALA A 254 -25.12 22.79 32.46
N ALA A 255 -24.41 22.29 31.45
CA ALA A 255 -23.28 22.96 30.80
C ALA A 255 -23.61 23.40 29.37
N VAL A 256 -24.90 23.47 29.03
CA VAL A 256 -25.36 23.94 27.72
C VAL A 256 -26.46 24.98 27.84
N THR A 257 -26.50 25.88 26.87
CA THR A 257 -27.62 26.79 26.63
C THR A 257 -28.49 26.20 25.52
N LEU A 258 -29.76 25.91 25.81
CA LEU A 258 -30.72 25.45 24.81
C LEU A 258 -31.29 26.64 24.02
N GLY A 259 -31.34 26.49 22.70
CA GLY A 259 -32.07 27.40 21.82
C GLY A 259 -33.57 27.10 21.79
N SER A 260 -34.30 27.83 20.96
CA SER A 260 -35.74 27.63 20.78
C SER A 260 -36.03 26.29 20.06
N PRO A 261 -36.95 25.46 20.56
CA PRO A 261 -37.39 24.26 19.86
C PRO A 261 -38.04 24.61 18.51
N VAL A 262 -37.68 23.87 17.47
CA VAL A 262 -38.26 23.95 16.13
C VAL A 262 -39.03 22.66 15.86
N ALA A 263 -40.28 22.76 15.41
CA ALA A 263 -41.08 21.57 15.10
C ALA A 263 -40.46 20.76 13.96
N LEU A 264 -40.46 19.43 14.10
CA LEU A 264 -40.05 18.54 13.03
C LEU A 264 -41.09 18.57 11.89
N ALA A 265 -40.58 18.62 10.66
CA ALA A 265 -41.34 18.51 9.42
C ALA A 265 -40.57 17.61 8.45
N SER A 266 -41.13 17.37 7.25
CA SER A 266 -40.47 16.53 6.25
C SER A 266 -39.07 17.02 5.88
N HIS A 267 -38.89 18.34 5.85
CA HIS A 267 -37.62 19.03 5.68
C HIS A 267 -37.57 20.23 6.63
N VAL A 268 -36.57 20.29 7.50
CA VAL A 268 -36.36 21.40 8.43
C VAL A 268 -34.93 21.89 8.30
N THR A 269 -34.76 23.20 8.23
CA THR A 269 -33.45 23.85 8.29
C THR A 269 -33.40 24.73 9.52
N VAL A 270 -32.43 24.51 10.39
CA VAL A 270 -32.12 25.36 11.53
C VAL A 270 -30.83 26.11 11.22
N THR A 271 -30.86 27.44 11.19
CA THR A 271 -29.76 28.30 10.74
C THR A 271 -28.99 28.96 11.88
N THR A 272 -29.22 28.54 13.11
CA THR A 272 -28.54 29.07 14.29
C THR A 272 -27.24 28.30 14.53
N PRO A 273 -26.11 28.96 14.85
CA PRO A 273 -24.90 28.26 15.26
C PRO A 273 -25.16 27.33 16.45
N MET A 274 -24.61 26.11 16.42
CA MET A 274 -24.88 25.07 17.42
C MET A 274 -23.71 24.11 17.57
N ASP A 275 -23.54 23.59 18.80
CA ASP A 275 -22.62 22.49 19.10
C ASP A 275 -23.34 21.13 19.00
N GLY A 276 -24.67 21.14 18.87
CA GLY A 276 -25.47 19.97 18.53
C GLY A 276 -26.96 20.25 18.59
N VAL A 277 -27.75 19.19 18.49
CA VAL A 277 -29.20 19.24 18.68
C VAL A 277 -29.70 18.13 19.59
N ILE A 278 -30.80 18.41 20.29
CA ILE A 278 -31.65 17.40 20.92
C ILE A 278 -32.87 17.22 20.03
N ILE A 279 -33.15 15.99 19.63
CA ILE A 279 -34.36 15.62 18.89
C ILE A 279 -35.28 14.87 19.86
N ALA A 280 -36.50 15.39 20.05
CA ALA A 280 -37.52 14.78 20.88
C ALA A 280 -38.76 14.47 20.04
N LEU A 281 -39.07 13.19 19.88
CA LEU A 281 -40.18 12.68 19.08
C LEU A 281 -41.42 12.49 19.96
N THR A 282 -42.55 13.00 19.49
CA THR A 282 -43.87 12.82 20.13
C THR A 282 -44.76 11.84 19.37
N ALA A 283 -44.47 11.60 18.08
CA ALA A 283 -45.12 10.58 17.29
C ALA A 283 -44.16 9.98 16.26
N VAL A 284 -44.36 8.70 15.95
CA VAL A 284 -43.66 7.97 14.89
C VAL A 284 -44.67 7.06 14.18
N PRO A 285 -44.51 6.79 12.88
CA PRO A 285 -45.43 5.94 12.15
C PRO A 285 -45.47 4.51 12.72
N PRO A 286 -46.66 3.88 12.84
CA PRO A 286 -46.79 2.54 13.43
C PRO A 286 -46.22 1.42 12.55
N ASP A 287 -46.09 1.65 11.24
CA ASP A 287 -45.63 0.70 10.23
C ASP A 287 -44.09 0.55 10.16
N LYS A 288 -43.34 1.37 10.90
CA LYS A 288 -41.87 1.35 10.87
C LYS A 288 -41.29 0.21 11.71
N PRO A 289 -40.24 -0.47 11.25
CA PRO A 289 -39.55 -1.49 12.06
C PRO A 289 -39.07 -0.91 13.39
N ARG A 290 -39.27 -1.69 14.47
CA ARG A 290 -38.88 -1.31 15.83
C ARG A 290 -37.88 -2.32 16.38
N TYR A 291 -36.85 -1.81 17.02
CA TYR A 291 -35.85 -2.59 17.73
C TYR A 291 -35.85 -2.18 19.19
N VAL A 292 -35.83 -3.15 20.09
CA VAL A 292 -35.73 -2.90 21.53
C VAL A 292 -34.27 -3.06 21.93
N ILE A 293 -33.71 -2.03 22.56
CA ILE A 293 -32.33 -2.00 23.06
C ILE A 293 -32.43 -1.67 24.55
N GLY A 294 -32.37 -2.71 25.39
CA GLY A 294 -32.66 -2.57 26.82
C GLY A 294 -34.12 -2.18 27.04
N ASP A 295 -34.34 -1.06 27.74
CA ASP A 295 -35.65 -0.45 28.00
C ASP A 295 -36.06 0.59 26.95
N MET A 296 -35.18 0.89 25.98
CA MET A 296 -35.43 1.87 24.94
C MET A 296 -35.93 1.22 23.65
N THR A 297 -36.95 1.81 23.04
CA THR A 297 -37.41 1.44 21.70
C THR A 297 -36.79 2.36 20.65
N SER A 298 -36.07 1.79 19.70
CA SER A 298 -35.53 2.45 18.52
C SER A 298 -36.43 2.16 17.31
N VAL A 299 -36.71 3.16 16.49
CA VAL A 299 -37.55 3.03 15.28
C VAL A 299 -36.71 3.33 14.05
N ALA A 300 -36.64 2.35 13.14
CA ALA A 300 -35.76 2.42 11.99
C ALA A 300 -36.28 3.39 10.92
N HIS A 301 -35.35 4.04 10.22
CA HIS A 301 -35.62 4.82 9.00
C HIS A 301 -36.65 5.95 9.17
N ILE A 302 -36.69 6.61 10.34
CA ILE A 302 -37.64 7.69 10.61
C ILE A 302 -37.12 9.08 10.24
N GLY A 303 -35.79 9.26 10.16
CA GLY A 303 -35.22 10.53 9.73
C GLY A 303 -33.72 10.63 9.92
N GLN A 304 -33.18 11.76 9.48
CA GLN A 304 -31.76 12.07 9.53
C GLN A 304 -31.51 13.55 9.85
N VAL A 305 -30.38 13.83 10.49
CA VAL A 305 -29.85 15.17 10.71
C VAL A 305 -28.45 15.26 10.11
N ALA A 306 -28.14 16.36 9.43
CA ALA A 306 -26.80 16.68 8.96
C ALA A 306 -26.46 18.11 9.36
N PHE A 307 -25.25 18.31 9.88
CA PHE A 307 -24.76 19.62 10.31
C PHE A 307 -24.08 20.33 9.15
N ALA A 308 -24.27 21.65 9.08
CA ALA A 308 -23.71 22.49 8.02
C ALA A 308 -22.70 23.48 8.61
N SER A 309 -21.59 23.68 7.91
CA SER A 309 -20.62 24.74 8.19
C SER A 309 -21.13 26.10 7.68
N ASP A 310 -20.40 27.16 8.04
CA ASP A 310 -20.67 28.54 7.66
C ASP A 310 -20.56 28.81 6.15
N ASN A 311 -19.75 28.02 5.44
CA ASN A 311 -19.65 28.04 3.98
C ASN A 311 -20.72 27.18 3.26
N GLY A 312 -21.62 26.52 4.01
CA GLY A 312 -22.71 25.72 3.45
C GLY A 312 -22.38 24.26 3.14
N ASP A 313 -21.13 23.81 3.39
CA ASP A 313 -20.78 22.38 3.32
C ASP A 313 -21.54 21.60 4.39
N VAL A 314 -21.90 20.36 4.09
CA VAL A 314 -22.74 19.52 4.95
C VAL A 314 -22.01 18.22 5.26
N GLU A 315 -21.95 17.85 6.54
CA GLU A 315 -21.36 16.57 6.94
C GLU A 315 -22.24 15.36 6.57
N PHE A 316 -21.70 14.15 6.73
CA PHE A 316 -22.47 12.94 6.48
C PHE A 316 -23.68 12.83 7.44
N PRO A 317 -24.89 12.52 6.94
CA PRO A 317 -26.09 12.51 7.76
C PRO A 317 -26.08 11.42 8.83
N GLN A 318 -26.64 11.75 10.00
CA GLN A 318 -26.81 10.86 11.14
C GLN A 318 -28.29 10.46 11.26
N ASN A 319 -28.57 9.17 11.39
CA ASN A 319 -29.94 8.68 11.57
C ASN A 319 -30.39 8.94 13.01
N PHE A 320 -31.60 9.47 13.18
CA PHE A 320 -32.26 9.50 14.48
C PHE A 320 -33.35 8.43 14.55
N ALA A 321 -33.45 7.73 15.68
CA ALA A 321 -34.30 6.56 15.84
C ALA A 321 -34.96 6.44 17.22
N PHE A 322 -34.48 7.17 18.23
CA PHE A 322 -35.01 7.12 19.60
C PHE A 322 -36.03 8.24 19.86
N PRO A 323 -36.97 8.05 20.82
CA PRO A 323 -37.91 9.09 21.23
C PRO A 323 -37.25 10.37 21.72
N SER A 324 -36.06 10.27 22.31
CA SER A 324 -35.20 11.40 22.62
C SER A 324 -33.77 11.01 22.26
N GLY A 325 -33.09 11.85 21.48
CA GLY A 325 -31.74 11.59 21.01
C GLY A 325 -30.92 12.85 20.93
N LEU A 326 -29.62 12.69 21.17
CA LEU A 326 -28.64 13.75 21.08
C LEU A 326 -27.74 13.53 19.86
N TYR A 327 -27.51 14.60 19.11
CA TYR A 327 -26.67 14.56 17.92
C TYR A 327 -25.70 15.74 17.96
N THR A 328 -24.42 15.46 17.74
CA THR A 328 -23.35 16.45 17.62
C THR A 328 -22.74 16.36 16.22
N PRO A 329 -22.20 17.45 15.66
CA PRO A 329 -21.39 17.36 14.47
C PRO A 329 -20.23 16.38 14.66
N ARG A 330 -19.81 15.71 13.59
CA ARG A 330 -18.70 14.74 13.60
C ARG A 330 -17.44 15.26 12.93
N SER A 331 -17.56 16.27 12.06
CA SER A 331 -16.42 16.80 11.30
C SER A 331 -16.12 18.27 11.58
N MET A 332 -16.79 18.88 12.56
CA MET A 332 -16.62 20.30 12.90
C MET A 332 -16.83 20.56 14.39
N VAL A 333 -16.16 21.58 14.93
CA VAL A 333 -16.27 21.98 16.36
C VAL A 333 -17.62 22.61 16.68
N ARG A 334 -18.16 23.36 15.72
CA ARG A 334 -19.44 24.05 15.82
C ARG A 334 -20.04 24.13 14.43
N ALA A 335 -21.31 23.79 14.31
CA ALA A 335 -22.06 23.95 13.08
C ALA A 335 -22.66 25.35 12.99
N ALA A 336 -22.77 25.91 11.79
CA ALA A 336 -23.54 27.12 11.53
C ALA A 336 -25.05 26.86 11.48
N GLY A 337 -25.44 25.59 11.27
CA GLY A 337 -26.82 25.15 11.18
C GLY A 337 -26.93 23.64 11.12
N CYS A 338 -28.16 23.13 11.03
CA CYS A 338 -28.41 21.75 10.64
C CYS A 338 -29.61 21.64 9.68
N LYS A 339 -29.59 20.57 8.89
CA LYS A 339 -30.66 20.17 7.97
C LYS A 339 -31.20 18.84 8.43
N LEU A 340 -32.50 18.75 8.60
CA LEU A 340 -33.19 17.54 9.03
C LEU A 340 -34.18 17.10 7.96
N ARG A 341 -34.31 15.78 7.81
CA ARG A 341 -35.43 15.16 7.12
C ARG A 341 -36.12 14.18 8.06
N ALA A 342 -37.44 14.18 8.05
CA ALA A 342 -38.25 13.20 8.75
C ALA A 342 -39.25 12.58 7.78
N VAL A 343 -39.55 11.29 7.93
CA VAL A 343 -40.60 10.65 7.14
C VAL A 343 -41.98 11.13 7.58
N GLN A 344 -42.98 11.01 6.71
CA GLN A 344 -44.36 11.35 7.04
C GLN A 344 -44.83 10.59 8.30
N GLY A 345 -45.54 11.29 9.20
CA GLY A 345 -46.07 10.73 10.44
C GLY A 345 -45.09 10.78 11.63
N VAL A 346 -43.86 11.26 11.42
CA VAL A 346 -42.98 11.66 12.53
C VAL A 346 -43.35 13.05 12.99
N ALA A 347 -43.56 13.22 14.30
CA ALA A 347 -43.77 14.52 14.94
C ALA A 347 -42.85 14.66 16.15
N GLY A 348 -42.48 15.90 16.47
CA GLY A 348 -41.56 16.20 17.56
C GLY A 348 -40.92 17.57 17.40
N THR A 349 -39.81 17.77 18.10
CA THR A 349 -39.00 18.99 18.01
C THR A 349 -37.52 18.68 17.82
N VAL A 350 -36.82 19.61 17.20
CA VAL A 350 -35.37 19.73 17.22
C VAL A 350 -35.01 20.99 17.99
N THR A 351 -34.15 20.85 19.01
CA THR A 351 -33.72 21.96 19.87
C THR A 351 -32.21 22.10 19.76
N PRO A 352 -31.69 23.16 19.13
CA PRO A 352 -30.25 23.40 19.06
C PRO A 352 -29.70 23.75 20.44
N TRP A 353 -28.43 23.47 20.68
CA TRP A 353 -27.75 23.84 21.92
C TRP A 353 -26.31 24.28 21.67
N LEU A 354 -25.80 25.07 22.62
CA LEU A 354 -24.43 25.56 22.66
C LEU A 354 -23.81 25.19 24.00
N ILE A 355 -22.54 24.75 23.99
CA ILE A 355 -21.75 24.58 25.20
C ILE A 355 -21.54 25.97 25.81
N THR A 356 -21.86 26.09 27.10
CA THR A 356 -21.62 27.33 27.85
C THR A 356 -20.10 27.53 27.99
N PRO A 357 -19.55 28.69 27.60
CA PRO A 357 -18.12 28.97 27.71
C PRO A 357 -17.55 28.85 29.12
#